data_AF-A0A9E5KYS1-F1
#
_entry.id   AF-A0A9E5KYS1-F1
#
_cell.length_a   1.000
_cell.length_b   1.000
_cell.length_c   1.000
_cell.angle_alpha   90.00
_cell.angle_beta   90.00
_cell.angle_gamma   90.00
#
_symmetry.space_group_name_H-M   'P 1'
#
loop_
_entity.id
_entity.type
_entity.pdbx_description
1 polymer ?
#
loop_
_entity_poly.entity_id
_entity_poly.type
_entity_poly.pdbx_seq_one_letter_code
_entity_poly.pdbx_strand_id
1 'polypeptide(L)'
;MKVHLNQEIAYQEASFATSDTEQTYQEMLAFLDKQTVGAEGCIALSSTLQPLFCGVQESPDEATRSAVEQALVLPKVDSAYQIGIGTYTVSQFAPPKTIEEIKQYIPQLVDGPNRIHLRLIKENTLTIIAQVWISS
;
A
#
# COMPACT_ATOMS: atom_id res chain seq x y z
N MET A 1 4.26 -14.74 0.68
CA MET A 1 3.84 -14.96 2.09
C MET A 1 2.32 -14.88 2.17
N LYS A 2 1.64 -15.64 3.04
CA LYS A 2 0.21 -15.42 3.32
C LYS A 2 0.05 -14.56 4.57
N VAL A 3 -0.79 -13.53 4.50
CA VAL A 3 -1.09 -12.61 5.61
C VAL A 3 -2.58 -12.62 5.88
N HIS A 4 -2.96 -12.84 7.14
CA HIS A 4 -4.33 -12.68 7.61
C HIS A 4 -4.46 -11.30 8.24
N LEU A 5 -5.14 -10.40 7.54
CA LEU A 5 -5.36 -9.04 7.99
C LEU A 5 -6.62 -9.01 8.85
N ASN A 6 -6.44 -8.87 10.17
CA ASN A 6 -7.53 -8.90 11.14
C ASN A 6 -8.15 -7.52 11.43
N GLN A 7 -7.52 -6.45 10.94
CA GLN A 7 -7.99 -5.06 11.06
C GLN A 7 -7.73 -4.32 9.75
N GLU A 8 -8.64 -3.43 9.36
CA GLU A 8 -8.54 -2.67 8.10
C GLU A 8 -7.32 -1.74 8.12
N ILE A 9 -6.70 -1.52 6.95
CA ILE A 9 -5.64 -0.51 6.78
C ILE A 9 -6.24 0.66 6.02
N ALA A 10 -6.37 1.79 6.71
CA ALA A 10 -7.03 2.99 6.24
C ALA A 10 -6.05 3.97 5.58
N TYR A 11 -6.45 4.58 4.47
CA TYR A 11 -5.67 5.56 3.73
C TYR A 11 -6.49 6.82 3.45
N GLN A 12 -5.83 7.96 3.56
CA GLN A 12 -6.35 9.23 3.05
C GLN A 12 -5.99 9.37 1.58
N GLU A 13 -6.85 9.99 0.79
CA GLU A 13 -6.59 10.19 -0.63
C GLU A 13 -5.37 11.09 -0.84
N ALA A 14 -4.46 10.68 -1.73
CA ALA A 14 -3.29 11.48 -2.05
C ALA A 14 -3.69 12.65 -2.95
N SER A 15 -3.25 13.88 -2.62
CA SER A 15 -3.56 15.08 -3.41
C SER A 15 -2.98 15.06 -4.83
N PHE A 16 -2.03 14.15 -5.08
CA PHE A 16 -1.34 13.96 -6.35
C PHE A 16 -1.85 12.73 -7.11
N ALA A 17 -2.95 12.10 -6.67
CA ALA A 17 -3.55 10.99 -7.39
C ALA A 17 -4.00 11.42 -8.79
N THR A 18 -3.57 10.70 -9.83
CA THR A 18 -3.98 10.93 -11.22
C THR A 18 -4.45 9.64 -11.88
N SER A 19 -4.99 9.75 -13.10
CA SER A 19 -5.33 8.58 -13.92
C SER A 19 -4.11 7.91 -14.56
N ASP A 20 -2.93 8.56 -14.56
CA ASP A 20 -1.70 7.96 -15.05
C ASP A 20 -1.02 7.18 -13.91
N THR A 21 -0.97 5.85 -14.05
CA THR A 21 -0.42 4.97 -13.03
C THR A 21 1.08 5.20 -12.80
N GLU A 22 1.85 5.43 -13.87
CA GLU A 22 3.30 5.60 -13.75
C GLU A 22 3.60 6.93 -13.08
N GLN A 23 2.92 8.01 -13.49
CA GLN A 23 3.06 9.30 -12.83
C GLN A 23 2.69 9.20 -11.35
N THR A 24 1.54 8.60 -11.03
CA THR A 24 1.08 8.41 -9.64
C THR A 24 2.08 7.61 -8.81
N TYR A 25 2.70 6.58 -9.41
CA TYR A 25 3.74 5.78 -8.77
C TYR A 25 5.00 6.59 -8.46
N GLN A 26 5.51 7.35 -9.43
CA GLN A 26 6.71 8.18 -9.24
C GLN A 26 6.47 9.29 -8.23
N GLU A 27 5.30 9.93 -8.26
CA GLU A 27 4.92 10.96 -7.29
C GLU A 27 4.78 10.37 -5.88
N MET A 28 4.26 9.15 -5.74
CA MET A 28 4.22 8.43 -4.46
C MET A 28 5.62 8.16 -3.89
N LEU A 29 6.57 7.70 -4.72
CA LEU A 29 7.96 7.50 -4.29
C LEU A 29 8.59 8.82 -3.82
N ALA A 30 8.41 9.89 -4.61
CA ALA A 30 8.93 11.22 -4.28
C ALA A 30 8.26 11.82 -3.03
N PHE A 31 6.99 11.51 -2.80
CA PHE A 31 6.28 11.87 -1.58
C PHE A 31 6.89 11.17 -0.37
N LEU A 32 6.97 9.83 -0.40
CA LEU A 32 7.47 9.02 0.71
C LEU A 32 8.93 9.32 1.07
N ASP A 33 9.75 9.71 0.09
CA ASP A 33 11.14 10.06 0.36
C ASP A 33 11.29 11.27 1.30
N LYS A 34 10.29 12.16 1.32
CA LYS A 34 10.24 13.35 2.18
C LYS A 34 9.53 13.11 3.52
N GLN A 35 8.93 11.92 3.71
CA GLN A 35 8.16 11.61 4.91
C GLN A 35 9.02 11.03 6.03
N THR A 36 8.45 11.03 7.23
CA THR A 36 9.03 10.35 8.39
C THR A 36 8.95 8.83 8.23
N VAL A 37 9.90 8.14 8.88
CA VAL A 37 9.91 6.67 8.92
C VAL A 37 8.60 6.14 9.48
N GLY A 38 8.05 5.12 8.83
CA GLY A 38 6.76 4.52 9.14
C GLY A 38 5.59 5.09 8.33
N ALA A 39 5.78 6.17 7.57
CA ALA A 39 4.79 6.59 6.58
C ALA A 39 4.69 5.57 5.45
N GLU A 40 3.49 5.43 4.90
CA GLU A 40 3.22 4.50 3.81
C GLU A 40 2.25 5.06 2.77
N GLY A 41 2.35 4.52 1.57
CA GLY A 41 1.47 4.79 0.44
C GLY A 41 0.84 3.51 -0.05
N CYS A 42 -0.38 3.59 -0.55
CA CYS A 42 -1.07 2.49 -1.22
C CYS A 42 -1.62 2.96 -2.55
N ILE A 43 -1.28 2.23 -3.60
CA ILE A 43 -1.91 2.35 -4.92
C ILE A 43 -2.74 1.08 -5.14
N ALA A 44 -4.05 1.24 -5.18
CA ALA A 44 -4.95 0.17 -5.58
C ALA A 44 -5.05 0.15 -7.11
N LEU A 45 -4.86 -1.03 -7.69
CA LEU A 45 -4.74 -1.24 -9.13
C LEU A 45 -5.75 -2.28 -9.59
N SER A 46 -6.25 -2.11 -10.82
CA SER A 46 -6.97 -3.15 -11.54
C SER A 46 -6.02 -4.26 -12.01
N SER A 47 -6.56 -5.36 -12.53
CA SER A 47 -5.78 -6.42 -13.19
C SER A 47 -4.97 -5.93 -14.41
N THR A 48 -5.36 -4.80 -15.01
CA THR A 48 -4.65 -4.13 -16.11
C THR A 48 -3.71 -3.01 -15.64
N LEU A 49 -3.44 -2.94 -14.33
CA LEU A 49 -2.61 -1.92 -13.68
C LEU A 49 -3.11 -0.48 -13.86
N GLN A 50 -4.42 -0.30 -14.05
CA GLN A 50 -5.02 1.03 -14.01
C GLN A 50 -5.23 1.45 -12.54
N PRO A 51 -5.00 2.73 -12.19
CA PRO A 51 -5.15 3.18 -10.82
C PRO A 51 -6.63 3.25 -10.49
N LEU A 52 -7.02 2.53 -9.44
CA LEU A 52 -8.36 2.56 -8.86
C LEU A 52 -8.44 3.53 -7.68
N PHE A 53 -7.33 3.67 -6.96
CA PHE A 53 -7.18 4.59 -5.84
C PHE A 53 -5.70 4.80 -5.53
N CYS A 54 -5.35 5.98 -5.03
CA CYS A 54 -4.03 6.29 -4.52
C CYS A 54 -4.18 7.04 -3.19
N GLY A 55 -3.56 6.51 -2.14
CA GLY A 55 -3.64 7.12 -0.81
C GLY A 55 -2.40 6.93 0.02
N VAL A 56 -2.35 7.70 1.09
CA VAL A 56 -1.21 7.81 2.00
C VAL A 56 -1.66 7.66 3.44
N GLN A 57 -0.74 7.21 4.27
CA GLN A 57 -0.84 7.19 5.71
C GLN A 57 0.44 7.79 6.28
N GLU A 58 0.30 8.73 7.21
CA GLU A 58 1.44 9.27 7.95
C GLU A 58 2.02 8.22 8.89
N SER A 59 3.22 8.48 9.41
CA SER A 59 3.82 7.61 10.42
C SER A 59 2.87 7.48 11.62
N PRO A 60 2.63 6.25 12.13
CA PRO A 60 1.73 6.04 13.26
C PRO A 60 2.13 6.92 14.44
N ASP A 61 1.15 7.61 15.03
CA ASP A 61 1.34 8.35 16.27
C ASP A 61 1.58 7.40 17.45
N GLU A 62 1.98 7.96 18.60
CA GLU A 62 2.34 7.15 19.77
C GLU A 62 1.18 6.34 20.32
N ALA A 63 -0.05 6.87 20.22
CA ALA A 63 -1.26 6.17 20.61
C ALA A 63 -1.48 4.92 19.73
N THR A 64 -1.33 5.05 18.42
CA THR A 64 -1.45 3.94 17.47
C THR A 64 -0.35 2.91 17.70
N ARG A 65 0.90 3.33 17.91
CA ARG A 65 2.03 2.42 18.22
C ARG A 65 1.78 1.62 19.49
N SER A 66 1.37 2.30 20.56
CA SER A 66 1.06 1.67 21.84
C SER A 66 -0.10 0.67 21.72
N ALA A 67 -1.14 1.00 20.93
CA ALA A 67 -2.24 0.07 20.65
C ALA A 67 -1.78 -1.18 19.88
N VAL A 68 -0.89 -1.02 18.88
CA VAL A 68 -0.29 -2.15 18.16
C VAL A 68 0.53 -3.04 19.09
N GLU A 69 1.39 -2.46 19.93
CA GLU A 69 2.23 -3.19 20.89
C GLU A 69 1.39 -4.00 21.90
N GLN A 70 0.23 -3.46 22.29
CA GLN A 70 -0.70 -4.10 23.21
C GLN A 70 -1.74 -5.00 22.52
N ALA A 71 -1.63 -5.20 21.21
CA ALA A 71 -2.58 -5.96 20.39
C ALA A 71 -4.04 -5.50 20.55
N LEU A 72 -4.25 -4.19 20.73
CA LEU A 72 -5.56 -3.58 20.85
C LEU A 72 -6.17 -3.27 19.47
N VAL A 73 -7.48 -3.02 19.47
CA VAL A 73 -8.19 -2.53 18.29
C VAL A 73 -7.72 -1.11 17.99
N LEU A 74 -7.30 -0.87 16.75
CA LEU A 74 -6.89 0.47 16.33
C LEU A 74 -8.12 1.39 16.25
N PRO A 75 -7.97 2.67 16.63
CA PRO A 75 -9.05 3.62 16.48
C PRO A 75 -9.45 3.70 15.00
N LYS A 76 -10.77 3.70 14.74
CA LYS A 76 -11.28 3.87 13.38
C LYS A 76 -10.90 5.25 12.86
N VAL A 77 -10.20 5.28 11.74
CA VAL A 77 -9.82 6.52 11.05
C VAL A 77 -10.80 6.73 9.89
N ASP A 78 -11.41 7.91 9.83
CA ASP A 78 -12.17 8.33 8.66
C ASP A 78 -11.23 8.37 7.45
N SER A 79 -11.54 7.57 6.43
CA SER A 79 -10.61 7.27 5.34
C SER A 79 -11.37 7.14 4.03
N ALA A 80 -10.78 7.69 2.97
CA ALA A 80 -11.32 7.59 1.62
C ALA A 80 -11.25 6.15 1.09
N TYR A 81 -10.34 5.34 1.63
CA TYR A 81 -10.10 3.98 1.18
C TYR A 81 -9.51 3.09 2.26
N GLN A 82 -9.84 1.80 2.19
CA GLN A 82 -9.33 0.80 3.11
C GLN A 82 -8.94 -0.49 2.38
N ILE A 83 -7.82 -1.09 2.81
CA ILE A 83 -7.57 -2.51 2.58
C ILE A 83 -8.38 -3.27 3.63
N GLY A 84 -9.41 -3.98 3.20
CA GLY A 84 -10.36 -4.66 4.08
C GLY A 84 -9.79 -5.88 4.78
N ILE A 85 -10.45 -6.33 5.85
CA ILE A 85 -10.15 -7.59 6.53
C ILE A 85 -10.20 -8.75 5.52
N GLY A 86 -9.21 -9.64 5.59
CA GLY A 86 -9.13 -10.75 4.64
C GLY A 86 -7.81 -11.50 4.67
N THR A 87 -7.68 -12.45 3.76
CA THR A 87 -6.42 -13.18 3.55
C THR A 87 -5.78 -12.71 2.26
N TYR A 88 -4.50 -12.36 2.35
CA TYR A 88 -3.72 -11.83 1.23
C TYR A 88 -2.49 -12.68 0.97
N THR A 89 -2.20 -12.89 -0.31
CA THR A 89 -0.87 -13.29 -0.74
C THR A 89 -0.04 -12.03 -0.92
N VAL A 90 1.05 -11.93 -0.17
CA VAL A 90 1.94 -10.77 -0.10
C VAL A 90 3.33 -11.13 -0.64
N SER A 91 3.81 -10.32 -1.58
CA SER A 91 5.16 -10.36 -2.12
C SER A 91 5.87 -9.06 -1.75
N GLN A 92 7.02 -9.14 -1.09
CA GLN A 92 7.82 -7.98 -0.68
C GLN A 92 9.12 -7.92 -1.48
N PHE A 93 9.48 -6.73 -1.96
CA PHE A 93 10.64 -6.50 -2.82
C PHE A 93 11.11 -5.04 -2.75
N ALA A 94 12.27 -4.75 -3.33
CA ALA A 94 12.75 -3.37 -3.49
C ALA A 94 11.84 -2.62 -4.48
N PRO A 95 11.54 -1.33 -4.27
CA PRO A 95 10.71 -0.55 -5.18
C PRO A 95 11.25 -0.63 -6.62
N PRO A 96 10.43 -1.08 -7.58
CA PRO A 96 10.84 -1.13 -8.97
C PRO A 96 11.08 0.27 -9.53
N LYS A 97 11.73 0.34 -10.69
CA LYS A 97 11.94 1.64 -11.35
C LYS A 97 10.66 2.16 -12.01
N THR A 98 9.82 1.24 -12.49
CA THR A 98 8.55 1.53 -13.16
C THR A 98 7.44 0.67 -12.58
N ILE A 99 6.20 1.11 -12.72
CA ILE A 99 5.06 0.35 -12.21
C ILE A 99 4.89 -0.98 -12.92
N GLU A 100 5.26 -1.07 -14.20
CA GLU A 100 5.09 -2.31 -14.99
C GLU A 100 5.89 -3.49 -14.45
N GLU A 101 7.03 -3.23 -13.82
CA GLU A 101 7.89 -4.27 -13.24
C GLU A 101 7.18 -5.04 -12.12
N ILE A 102 6.08 -4.55 -11.53
CA ILE A 102 5.33 -5.30 -10.53
C ILE A 102 4.63 -6.53 -11.10
N LYS A 103 4.39 -6.59 -12.42
CA LYS A 103 3.69 -7.70 -13.09
C LYS A 103 4.32 -9.06 -12.78
N GLN A 104 5.65 -9.10 -12.61
CA GLN A 104 6.37 -10.34 -12.27
C GLN A 104 5.99 -10.91 -10.88
N TYR A 105 5.41 -10.09 -10.00
CA TYR A 105 5.01 -10.47 -8.64
C TYR A 105 3.50 -10.77 -8.52
N ILE A 106 2.75 -10.68 -9.61
CA ILE A 106 1.31 -10.92 -9.67
C ILE A 106 1.08 -12.31 -10.30
N PRO A 107 0.66 -13.33 -9.54
CA PRO A 107 0.40 -14.66 -10.09
C PRO A 107 -0.81 -14.65 -11.05
N GLN A 108 -0.62 -15.27 -12.22
CA GLN A 108 -1.63 -15.69 -13.22
C GLN A 108 -2.79 -14.71 -13.51
N LEU A 109 -2.60 -13.85 -14.52
CA LEU A 109 -3.57 -12.85 -15.01
C LEU A 109 -4.75 -13.42 -15.83
N VAL A 110 -4.96 -14.74 -15.88
CA VAL A 110 -5.91 -15.35 -16.83
C VAL A 110 -7.38 -15.00 -16.50
N ASP A 111 -7.70 -14.82 -15.21
CA ASP A 111 -8.94 -14.17 -14.74
C ASP A 111 -8.68 -12.96 -13.83
N GLY A 112 -7.41 -12.71 -13.48
CA GLY A 112 -6.91 -11.54 -12.76
C GLY A 112 -7.47 -11.35 -11.33
N PRO A 113 -6.64 -10.94 -10.35
CA PRO A 113 -7.20 -10.45 -9.10
C PRO A 113 -8.04 -9.20 -9.36
N ASN A 114 -9.25 -9.14 -8.78
CA ASN A 114 -10.15 -7.98 -8.88
C ASN A 114 -9.49 -6.68 -8.43
N ARG A 115 -8.50 -6.80 -7.52
CA ARG A 115 -7.75 -5.68 -7.00
C ARG A 115 -6.35 -6.11 -6.57
N ILE A 116 -5.37 -5.34 -6.99
CA ILE A 116 -3.97 -5.46 -6.57
C ILE A 116 -3.67 -4.24 -5.71
N HIS A 117 -3.13 -4.44 -4.51
CA HIS A 117 -2.68 -3.31 -3.69
C HIS A 117 -1.16 -3.27 -3.70
N LEU A 118 -0.59 -2.22 -4.29
CA LEU A 118 0.82 -1.91 -4.17
C LEU A 118 1.00 -0.99 -2.97
N ARG A 119 1.57 -1.52 -1.89
CA ARG A 119 1.96 -0.75 -0.71
C ARG A 119 3.43 -0.38 -0.80
N LEU A 120 3.75 0.85 -0.45
CA LEU A 120 5.09 1.40 -0.39
C LEU A 120 5.32 1.95 1.01
N ILE A 121 6.34 1.46 1.72
CA ILE A 121 6.53 1.76 3.14
C ILE A 121 7.91 2.38 3.32
N LYS A 122 7.99 3.57 3.92
CA LYS A 122 9.27 4.20 4.31
C LYS A 122 9.80 3.49 5.56
N GLU A 123 10.51 2.38 5.35
CA GLU A 123 11.01 1.51 6.43
C GLU A 123 12.13 2.19 7.24
N ASN A 124 12.99 2.95 6.58
CA ASN A 124 14.05 3.72 7.23
C ASN A 124 14.38 4.97 6.41
N THR A 125 15.34 5.77 6.86
CA THR A 125 15.69 7.06 6.22
C THR A 125 16.11 6.91 4.75
N LEU A 126 16.69 5.78 4.36
CA LEU A 126 17.26 5.55 3.04
C LEU A 126 16.45 4.58 2.17
N THR A 127 15.54 3.81 2.76
CA THR A 127 14.87 2.70 2.06
C THR A 127 13.37 2.82 2.12
N ILE A 128 12.75 2.70 0.94
CA ILE A 128 11.33 2.38 0.79
C ILE A 128 11.25 0.89 0.43
N ILE A 129 10.28 0.17 0.98
CA ILE A 129 9.97 -1.21 0.62
C ILE A 129 8.67 -1.23 -0.17
N ALA A 130 8.62 -2.05 -1.23
CA ALA A 130 7.40 -2.33 -1.97
C ALA A 130 6.80 -3.68 -1.53
N GLN A 131 5.48 -3.71 -1.41
CA GLN A 131 4.70 -4.92 -1.16
C GLN A 131 3.51 -4.98 -2.12
N VAL A 132 3.34 -6.10 -2.81
CA VAL A 132 2.13 -6.39 -3.58
C VAL A 132 1.25 -7.32 -2.76
N TRP A 133 0.02 -6.90 -2.52
CA TRP A 133 -1.00 -7.63 -1.79
C TRP A 133 -2.13 -7.99 -2.73
N ILE A 134 -2.45 -9.28 -2.76
CA ILE A 134 -3.49 -9.86 -3.62
C ILE A 134 -4.42 -10.69 -2.74
N SER A 135 -5.71 -10.38 -2.76
CA SER A 135 -6.72 -11.16 -2.04
C SER A 135 -6.70 -12.61 -2.50
N SER A 136 -6.64 -13.54 -1.54
CA SER A 136 -6.65 -14.99 -1.76
C SER A 136 -7.99 -15.62 -1.46
#